data_AF-W5TJV2-F1
#
_entry.id   AF-W5TJV2-F1
#
_cell.length_a   1.000
_cell.length_b   1.000
_cell.length_c   1.000
_cell.angle_alpha   90.00
_cell.angle_beta   90.00
_cell.angle_gamma   90.00
#
_symmetry.space_group_name_H-M   'P 1'
#
loop_
_entity.id
_entity.type
_entity.pdbx_description
1 polymer ?
#
loop_
_entity_poly.entity_id
_entity_poly.type
_entity_poly.pdbx_seq_one_letter_code
_entity_poly.pdbx_strand_id
1 'polypeptide(L)'
;MEEAIVEASIRHVESMADAVRARPAGEPVWDALTAVLPDLVASMVSSREDVAMVLRAGRENPSILAAHLTSIDRTARQLTQSIAERLGTDPEQDLPTRLLAAAAGVTVRTSLEVWSAGDGSTRLSDVVRAGLAQLRTGIPQGGSA
;
A
#
# COMPACT_ATOMS: atom_id res chain seq x y z
N MET A 1 -7.38 -3.82 22.15
CA MET A 1 -7.73 -4.18 20.75
C MET A 1 -7.21 -3.12 19.78
N GLU A 2 -7.53 -1.84 20.01
CA GLU A 2 -7.00 -0.72 19.21
C GLU A 2 -5.47 -0.63 19.22
N GLU A 3 -4.83 -0.79 20.39
CA GLU A 3 -3.36 -0.83 20.50
C GLU A 3 -2.71 -1.96 19.70
N ALA A 4 -3.32 -3.15 19.67
CA ALA A 4 -2.80 -4.30 18.92
C ALA A 4 -2.88 -4.09 17.40
N ILE A 5 -3.93 -3.41 16.93
CA ILE A 5 -4.08 -3.00 15.53
C ILE A 5 -3.01 -1.96 15.18
N VAL A 6 -2.82 -0.96 16.06
CA VAL A 6 -1.81 0.10 15.86
C VAL A 6 -0.39 -0.46 15.84
N GLU A 7 -0.07 -1.42 16.71
CA GLU A 7 1.26 -2.03 16.80
C GLU A 7 1.56 -2.95 15.61
N ALA A 8 0.58 -3.74 15.17
CA ALA A 8 0.70 -4.55 13.94
C ALA A 8 0.89 -3.66 12.72
N SER A 9 0.16 -2.55 12.65
CA SER A 9 0.33 -1.52 11.63
C SER A 9 1.75 -0.95 11.62
N ILE A 10 2.33 -0.58 12.77
CA ILE A 10 3.69 -0.02 12.87
C ILE A 10 4.74 -1.00 12.33
N ARG A 11 4.70 -2.27 12.75
CA ARG A 11 5.62 -3.31 12.26
C ARG A 11 5.54 -3.50 10.75
N HIS A 12 4.33 -3.44 10.20
CA HIS A 12 4.13 -3.54 8.76
C HIS A 12 4.71 -2.35 8.01
N VAL A 13 4.68 -1.16 8.60
CA VAL A 13 5.23 0.03 7.95
C VAL A 13 6.75 -0.01 7.84
N GLU A 14 7.45 -0.31 8.93
CA GLU A 14 8.93 -0.40 8.95
C GLU A 14 9.42 -1.39 7.88
N SER A 15 8.72 -2.51 7.74
CA SER A 15 9.01 -3.53 6.74
C SER A 15 8.88 -3.04 5.28
N MET A 16 7.96 -2.13 4.98
CA MET A 16 7.80 -1.56 3.62
C MET A 16 8.94 -0.60 3.26
N ALA A 17 9.26 0.31 4.17
CA ALA A 17 10.34 1.27 3.98
C ALA A 17 11.69 0.55 3.81
N ASP A 18 11.97 -0.44 4.67
CA ASP A 18 13.21 -1.20 4.64
C ASP A 18 13.35 -2.06 3.39
N ALA A 19 12.27 -2.71 2.95
CA ALA A 19 12.30 -3.52 1.74
C ALA A 19 12.55 -2.67 0.48
N VAL A 20 12.04 -1.43 0.43
CA VAL A 20 12.34 -0.48 -0.66
C VAL A 20 13.80 0.02 -0.55
N ARG A 21 14.30 0.29 0.67
CA ARG A 21 15.68 0.72 0.90
C ARG A 21 16.70 -0.36 0.51
N ALA A 22 16.35 -1.64 0.65
CA ALA A 22 17.20 -2.76 0.24
C ALA A 22 17.34 -2.92 -1.30
N ARG A 23 16.57 -2.18 -2.10
CA ARG A 23 16.64 -2.25 -3.58
C ARG A 23 17.85 -1.48 -4.14
N PRO A 24 18.46 -1.93 -5.24
CA PRO A 24 19.68 -1.32 -5.80
C PRO A 24 19.50 0.18 -6.06
N ALA A 25 20.39 1.06 -5.60
CA ALA A 25 20.18 2.53 -5.62
C ALA A 25 19.81 3.15 -7.00
N GLY A 26 20.29 2.59 -8.11
CA GLY A 26 20.02 3.08 -9.46
C GLY A 26 18.72 2.59 -10.11
N GLU A 27 17.98 1.68 -9.45
CA GLU A 27 16.70 1.19 -9.98
C GLU A 27 15.63 2.31 -9.96
N PRO A 28 14.77 2.45 -10.98
CA PRO A 28 13.66 3.40 -10.92
C PRO A 28 12.76 3.11 -9.72
N VAL A 29 12.34 4.15 -8.98
CA VAL A 29 11.55 3.99 -7.75
C VAL A 29 10.28 3.16 -7.99
N TRP A 30 9.61 3.39 -9.13
CA TRP A 30 8.43 2.62 -9.49
C TRP A 30 8.70 1.11 -9.60
N ASP A 31 9.85 0.74 -10.16
CA ASP A 31 10.25 -0.66 -10.31
C ASP A 31 10.58 -1.28 -8.94
N ALA A 32 11.26 -0.53 -8.06
CA ALA A 32 11.49 -0.93 -6.67
C ALA A 32 10.18 -1.20 -5.91
N LEU A 33 9.18 -0.31 -6.05
CA LEU A 33 7.86 -0.48 -5.45
C LEU A 33 7.14 -1.72 -6.02
N THR A 34 7.17 -1.90 -7.34
CA THR A 34 6.52 -3.02 -8.03
C THR A 34 7.16 -4.37 -7.67
N ALA A 35 8.46 -4.38 -7.39
CA ALA A 35 9.19 -5.58 -6.98
C ALA A 35 8.90 -6.00 -5.52
N VAL A 36 8.59 -5.05 -4.64
CA VAL A 36 8.48 -5.28 -3.19
C VAL A 36 7.03 -5.43 -2.73
N LEU A 37 6.17 -4.49 -3.12
CA LEU A 37 4.83 -4.34 -2.52
C LEU A 37 3.93 -5.58 -2.66
N PRO A 38 3.85 -6.28 -3.81
CA PRO A 38 2.95 -7.41 -3.98
C PRO A 38 3.13 -8.52 -2.94
N ASP A 39 4.37 -8.99 -2.77
CA ASP A 39 4.66 -10.12 -1.89
C ASP A 39 4.74 -9.68 -0.44
N LEU A 40 5.23 -8.47 -0.20
CA LEU A 40 5.28 -7.90 1.13
C LEU A 40 3.88 -7.77 1.74
N VAL A 41 2.94 -7.14 1.03
CA VAL A 41 1.56 -6.99 1.49
C VAL A 41 0.90 -8.35 1.70
N ALA A 42 1.15 -9.32 0.82
CA ALA A 42 0.64 -10.68 0.98
C ALA A 42 1.17 -11.38 2.24
N SER A 43 2.41 -11.10 2.65
CA SER A 43 2.99 -11.67 3.89
C SER A 43 2.44 -11.05 5.18
N MET A 44 1.88 -9.84 5.10
CA MET A 44 1.35 -9.08 6.24
C MET A 44 -0.09 -9.46 6.60
N VAL A 45 -0.78 -10.15 5.69
CA VAL A 45 -2.19 -10.48 5.80
C VAL A 45 -2.35 -11.95 6.17
N SER A 46 -3.06 -12.22 7.27
CA SER A 46 -3.32 -13.59 7.74
C SER A 46 -4.36 -14.32 6.90
N SER A 47 -5.50 -13.67 6.61
CA SER A 47 -6.60 -14.28 5.86
C SER A 47 -7.46 -13.23 5.15
N ARG A 48 -8.26 -13.69 4.17
CA ARG A 48 -9.22 -12.83 3.44
C ARG A 48 -10.32 -12.35 4.37
N GLU A 49 -10.78 -13.25 5.22
CA GLU A 49 -11.85 -13.04 6.19
C GLU A 49 -11.46 -11.97 7.22
N ASP A 50 -10.22 -11.96 7.71
CA ASP A 50 -9.75 -10.96 8.66
C ASP A 50 -9.73 -9.56 8.04
N VAL A 51 -9.24 -9.43 6.80
CA VAL A 51 -9.25 -8.14 6.08
C VAL A 51 -10.68 -7.66 5.86
N ALA A 52 -11.57 -8.56 5.40
CA ALA A 52 -12.97 -8.22 5.20
C ALA A 52 -13.66 -7.79 6.50
N MET A 53 -13.31 -8.43 7.64
CA MET A 53 -13.82 -8.08 8.96
C MET A 53 -13.37 -6.68 9.39
N VAL A 54 -12.09 -6.35 9.26
CA VAL A 54 -11.55 -5.03 9.62
C VAL A 54 -12.17 -3.94 8.74
N LEU A 55 -12.26 -4.15 7.43
CA LEU A 55 -12.86 -3.19 6.50
C LEU A 55 -14.36 -2.97 6.80
N ARG A 56 -15.09 -4.02 7.17
CA ARG A 56 -16.50 -3.92 7.60
C ARG A 56 -16.63 -3.16 8.91
N ALA A 57 -15.81 -3.48 9.91
CA ALA A 57 -15.81 -2.80 11.20
C ALA A 57 -15.53 -1.30 11.06
N GLY A 58 -14.66 -0.89 10.13
CA GLY A 58 -14.44 0.53 9.81
C GLY A 58 -15.67 1.21 9.21
N ARG A 59 -16.46 0.52 8.37
CA ARG A 59 -17.70 1.08 7.81
C ARG A 59 -18.79 1.27 8.87
N GLU A 60 -18.81 0.40 9.88
CA GLU A 60 -19.82 0.40 10.96
C GLU A 60 -19.42 1.29 12.15
N ASN A 61 -18.11 1.52 12.35
CA ASN A 61 -17.58 2.27 13.48
C ASN A 61 -16.55 3.35 13.04
N PRO A 62 -16.89 4.65 13.18
CA PRO A 62 -16.00 5.75 12.81
C PRO A 62 -14.65 5.77 13.55
N SER A 63 -14.56 5.28 14.79
CA SER A 63 -13.27 5.26 15.50
C SER A 63 -12.30 4.25 14.88
N ILE A 64 -12.82 3.09 14.45
CA ILE A 64 -12.04 2.07 13.75
C ILE A 64 -11.58 2.59 12.39
N LEU A 65 -12.46 3.29 11.66
CA LEU A 65 -12.08 3.94 10.41
C LEU A 65 -10.97 4.98 10.61
N ALA A 66 -11.08 5.81 11.65
CA ALA A 66 -10.07 6.82 11.97
C ALA A 66 -8.71 6.18 12.30
N ALA A 67 -8.69 5.11 13.10
CA ALA A 67 -7.48 4.37 13.41
C ALA A 67 -6.85 3.74 12.15
N HIS A 68 -7.68 3.17 11.26
CA HIS A 68 -7.22 2.58 10.01
C HIS A 68 -6.62 3.63 9.05
N LEU A 69 -7.30 4.77 8.86
CA LEU A 69 -6.79 5.86 8.03
C LEU A 69 -5.51 6.47 8.62
N THR A 70 -5.42 6.60 9.94
CA THR A 70 -4.20 7.06 10.63
C THR A 70 -3.02 6.12 10.38
N SER A 71 -3.27 4.81 10.40
CA SER A 71 -2.25 3.81 10.04
C SER A 71 -1.80 3.98 8.59
N ILE A 72 -2.72 4.14 7.64
CA ILE A 72 -2.38 4.31 6.22
C ILE A 72 -1.56 5.58 5.99
N ASP A 73 -1.95 6.69 6.62
CA ASP A 73 -1.23 7.97 6.52
C ASP A 73 0.21 7.83 7.04
N ARG A 74 0.39 7.17 8.20
CA ARG A 74 1.72 6.87 8.74
C ARG A 74 2.55 6.04 7.76
N THR A 75 1.94 5.05 7.11
CA THR A 75 2.61 4.25 6.08
C THR A 75 3.03 5.05 4.87
N ALA A 76 2.15 5.89 4.36
CA ALA A 76 2.45 6.74 3.22
C ALA A 76 3.63 7.69 3.52
N ARG A 77 3.70 8.25 4.74
CA ARG A 77 4.80 9.14 5.16
C ARG A 77 6.14 8.42 5.22
N GLN A 78 6.21 7.23 5.80
CA GLN A 78 7.47 6.46 5.85
C GLN A 78 7.93 6.02 4.45
N LEU A 79 6.99 5.66 3.58
CA LEU A 79 7.29 5.36 2.18
C LEU A 79 7.80 6.60 1.43
N THR A 80 7.17 7.76 1.66
CA THR A 80 7.59 9.05 1.10
C THR A 80 9.01 9.37 1.51
N GLN A 81 9.34 9.23 2.79
CA GLN A 81 10.69 9.46 3.31
C GLN A 81 11.72 8.56 2.62
N SER A 82 11.42 7.26 2.49
CA SER A 82 12.33 6.30 1.85
C SER A 82 12.54 6.57 0.36
N ILE A 83 11.49 7.04 -0.33
CA ILE A 83 11.57 7.45 -1.73
C ILE A 83 12.38 8.75 -1.87
N ALA A 84 12.16 9.72 -0.99
CA ALA A 84 12.86 11.00 -0.99
C ALA A 84 14.37 10.82 -0.76
N GLU A 85 14.75 9.98 0.20
CA GLU A 85 16.15 9.58 0.45
C GLU A 85 16.82 9.04 -0.82
N ARG A 86 16.08 8.24 -1.58
CA ARG A 86 16.57 7.62 -2.81
C ARG A 86 16.68 8.59 -3.98
N LEU A 87 15.78 9.56 -4.06
CA LEU A 87 15.74 10.56 -5.13
C LEU A 87 16.58 11.81 -4.83
N GLY A 88 17.01 12.00 -3.59
CA GLY A 88 17.63 13.24 -3.12
C GLY A 88 16.67 14.43 -3.13
N THR A 89 15.37 14.18 -2.92
CA THR A 89 14.30 15.19 -2.92
C THR A 89 13.87 15.55 -1.50
N ASP A 90 13.14 16.67 -1.35
CA ASP A 90 12.53 17.05 -0.07
C ASP A 90 11.18 16.29 0.11
N PRO A 91 11.03 15.42 1.12
CA PRO A 91 9.80 14.65 1.35
C PRO A 91 8.57 15.53 1.68
N GLU A 92 8.79 16.76 2.18
CA GLU A 92 7.71 17.68 2.53
C GLU A 92 7.28 18.59 1.37
N GLN A 93 8.20 18.89 0.45
CA GLN A 93 7.97 19.88 -0.61
C GLN A 93 7.89 19.27 -2.02
N ASP A 94 8.49 18.11 -2.26
CA ASP A 94 8.53 17.50 -3.60
C ASP A 94 7.21 16.78 -3.93
N LEU A 95 6.36 17.48 -4.70
CA LEU A 95 5.06 16.97 -5.13
C LEU A 95 5.15 15.61 -5.87
N PRO A 96 6.08 15.40 -6.84
CA PRO A 96 6.20 14.10 -7.51
C PRO A 96 6.50 12.94 -6.54
N THR A 97 7.41 13.12 -5.60
CA THR A 97 7.74 12.10 -4.58
C THR A 97 6.53 11.75 -3.71
N ARG A 98 5.80 12.77 -3.26
CA ARG A 98 4.59 12.59 -2.44
C ARG A 98 3.47 11.90 -3.21
N LEU A 99 3.25 12.31 -4.47
CA LEU A 99 2.26 11.67 -5.35
C LEU A 99 2.60 10.21 -5.60
N LEU A 100 3.87 9.90 -5.86
CA LEU A 100 4.33 8.53 -6.07
C LEU A 100 4.06 7.62 -4.87
N ALA A 101 4.43 8.06 -3.67
CA ALA A 101 4.19 7.32 -2.43
C ALA A 101 2.68 7.15 -2.15
N ALA A 102 1.90 8.22 -2.29
CA ALA A 102 0.46 8.20 -2.07
C ALA A 102 -0.25 7.27 -3.08
N ALA A 103 0.15 7.31 -4.35
CA ALA A 103 -0.43 6.49 -5.40
C ALA A 103 -0.12 4.99 -5.20
N ALA A 104 1.08 4.64 -4.74
CA ALA A 104 1.41 3.27 -4.35
C ALA A 104 0.57 2.80 -3.13
N GLY A 105 0.47 3.64 -2.09
CA GLY A 105 -0.30 3.32 -0.89
C GLY A 105 -1.79 3.11 -1.16
N VAL A 106 -2.42 3.99 -1.97
CA VAL A 106 -3.83 3.84 -2.34
C VAL A 106 -4.05 2.58 -3.20
N THR A 107 -3.10 2.23 -4.07
CA THR A 107 -3.17 1.01 -4.88
C THR A 107 -3.20 -0.24 -4.00
N VAL A 108 -2.35 -0.31 -2.97
CA VAL A 108 -2.35 -1.40 -1.99
C VAL A 108 -3.70 -1.48 -1.27
N ARG A 109 -4.21 -0.34 -0.78
CA ARG A 109 -5.50 -0.28 -0.08
C ARG A 109 -6.65 -0.79 -0.96
N THR A 110 -6.78 -0.26 -2.17
CA THR A 110 -7.81 -0.68 -3.14
C THR A 110 -7.67 -2.16 -3.49
N SER A 111 -6.44 -2.66 -3.60
CA SER A 111 -6.19 -4.09 -3.87
C SER A 111 -6.66 -4.99 -2.73
N LEU A 112 -6.45 -4.59 -1.47
CA LEU A 112 -6.96 -5.30 -0.29
C LEU A 112 -8.49 -5.33 -0.27
N GLU A 113 -9.13 -4.20 -0.57
CA GLU A 113 -10.59 -4.11 -0.65
C GLU A 113 -11.15 -5.07 -1.72
N VAL A 114 -10.62 -5.02 -2.94
CA VAL A 114 -11.05 -5.88 -4.06
C VAL A 114 -10.80 -7.36 -3.74
N TRP A 115 -9.59 -7.68 -3.26
CA TRP A 115 -9.22 -9.06 -2.94
C TRP A 115 -10.09 -9.63 -1.81
N SER A 116 -10.35 -8.85 -0.76
CA SER A 116 -11.17 -9.28 0.38
C SER A 116 -12.62 -9.57 0.03
N ALA A 117 -13.15 -8.87 -0.99
CA ALA A 117 -14.50 -9.05 -1.50
C ALA A 117 -14.63 -10.20 -2.52
N GLY A 118 -13.52 -10.73 -3.03
CA GLY A 118 -13.50 -11.81 -4.02
C GLY A 118 -13.83 -13.19 -3.46
N ASP A 119 -13.89 -14.18 -4.34
CA ASP A 119 -14.17 -15.59 -4.02
C ASP A 119 -12.95 -16.38 -3.50
N GLY A 120 -11.76 -15.75 -3.51
CA GLY A 120 -10.49 -16.38 -3.11
C GLY A 120 -9.76 -17.10 -4.24
N SER A 121 -10.24 -17.03 -5.49
CA SER A 121 -9.55 -17.60 -6.65
C SER A 121 -8.23 -16.91 -7.00
N THR A 122 -8.08 -15.64 -6.60
CA THR A 122 -6.91 -14.81 -6.93
C THR A 122 -6.06 -14.54 -5.70
N ARG A 123 -4.73 -14.61 -5.87
CA ARG A 123 -3.78 -14.27 -4.80
C ARG A 123 -3.69 -12.75 -4.62
N LEU A 124 -3.56 -12.28 -3.39
CA LEU A 124 -3.43 -10.85 -3.07
C LEU A 124 -2.25 -10.19 -3.81
N SER A 125 -1.11 -10.86 -3.89
CA SER A 125 0.06 -10.33 -4.62
C SER A 125 -0.23 -10.12 -6.11
N ASP A 126 -1.05 -10.96 -6.74
CA ASP A 126 -1.44 -10.77 -8.13
C ASP A 126 -2.37 -9.57 -8.31
N VAL A 127 -3.29 -9.33 -7.36
CA VAL A 127 -4.16 -8.13 -7.36
C VAL A 127 -3.34 -6.86 -7.19
N VAL A 128 -2.40 -6.83 -6.24
CA VAL A 128 -1.52 -5.68 -6.02
C VAL A 128 -0.64 -5.40 -7.24
N ARG A 129 -0.06 -6.45 -7.84
CA ARG A 129 0.75 -6.33 -9.07
C ARG A 129 -0.07 -5.76 -10.22
N ALA A 130 -1.30 -6.24 -10.41
CA ALA A 130 -2.20 -5.72 -11.44
C ALA A 130 -2.56 -4.25 -11.20
N GLY A 131 -2.89 -3.87 -9.96
CA GLY A 131 -3.19 -2.48 -9.60
C GLY A 131 -2.03 -1.54 -9.88
N LEU A 132 -0.80 -1.92 -9.50
CA LEU A 132 0.40 -1.12 -9.79
C LEU A 132 0.64 -1.02 -11.31
N ALA A 133 0.51 -2.13 -12.05
CA ALA A 133 0.66 -2.10 -13.50
C ALA A 133 -0.32 -1.12 -14.18
N GLN A 134 -1.59 -1.15 -13.76
CA GLN A 134 -2.62 -0.23 -14.28
C GLN A 134 -2.29 1.23 -13.94
N LEU A 135 -1.89 1.50 -12.69
CA LEU A 135 -1.54 2.84 -12.24
C LEU A 135 -0.37 3.42 -13.03
N ARG A 136 0.67 2.61 -13.32
CA ARG A 136 1.82 3.01 -14.15
C ARG A 136 1.39 3.46 -15.54
N THR A 137 0.35 2.84 -16.10
CA THR A 137 -0.16 3.16 -17.44
C THR A 137 -1.25 4.26 -17.44
N GLY A 138 -1.56 4.86 -16.29
CA GLY A 138 -2.48 6.00 -16.18
C GLY A 138 -3.98 5.66 -16.11
N ILE A 139 -4.32 4.38 -15.93
CA ILE A 139 -5.67 3.77 -15.80
C ILE A 139 -6.80 4.37 -16.67
N PRO A 140 -7.13 3.76 -17.82
CA PRO A 140 -8.54 3.45 -18.12
C PRO A 140 -8.78 1.95 -18.37
N GLN A 141 -9.95 1.45 -17.94
CA GLN A 141 -10.36 0.03 -17.95
C GLN A 141 -11.16 -0.39 -19.21
N GLY A 142 -11.24 0.47 -20.22
CA GLY A 142 -11.98 0.24 -21.47
C GLY A 142 -12.58 1.54 -22.04
N GLY A 143 -12.33 1.78 -23.33
CA GLY A 143 -13.17 2.59 -24.20
C GLY A 143 -13.57 1.71 -25.37
N SER A 144 -14.87 1.47 -25.56
CA SER A 144 -15.36 1.18 -26.90
C SER A 144 -15.27 2.47 -27.68
N ALA A 145 -14.41 2.51 -28.70
CA ALA A 145 -14.64 3.38 -29.84
C ALA A 145 -15.79 2.82 -30.69
#